data_AF-A0A926AQ80-F1
#
_entry.id   AF-A0A926AQ80-F1
#
_cell.length_a   1.000
_cell.length_b   1.000
_cell.length_c   1.000
_cell.angle_alpha   90.00
_cell.angle_beta   90.00
_cell.angle_gamma   90.00
#
_symmetry.space_group_name_H-M   'P 1'
#
loop_
_entity.id
_entity.type
_entity.pdbx_description
1 polymer ?
#
loop_
_entity_poly.entity_id
_entity_poly.type
_entity_poly.pdbx_seq_one_letter_code
_entity_poly.pdbx_strand_id
1 'polypeptide(L)'
;MRPTVFRSQLRDVAAVLLLISGPCATLLAADPKADHFAGLADEYAGKTRPLMKQFCLECHSTAKQEGELDLERFAKLDDVRRGTKAWLKVVEMLDNGEMPPKDAKQLSVEQRQQLRGWVERYLHAEALANAGDPGPVVLRRLGNAEYTYTIRDLTGIESLSPARDFPVDGAAGEGFTNTGSALVMSPSMVTKYLDAAKEIAGHAVLLPDGFRFSRDETPSDWTNQTLADIRDFYRQFTDPRGGDKVNLQGIVFDTNQGGRLPIEKYLLATLEEREALAKGSKSIEAVAKKHGLNAKYLGGLWQELSIGWGDEQTGKPEAKQSDAARKPSYLLDGLR
;
A
#
# COMPACT_ATOMS: atom_id res chain seq x y z
N MET A 1 13.86 -3.02 23.50
CA MET A 1 13.06 -1.94 24.11
C MET A 1 11.69 -2.52 24.44
N ARG A 2 11.42 -2.76 25.73
CA ARG A 2 10.10 -3.14 26.26
C ARG A 2 9.53 -1.90 26.97
N PRO A 3 8.24 -1.56 26.84
CA PRO A 3 7.66 -0.49 27.61
C PRO A 3 7.20 -1.02 28.98
N THR A 4 7.72 -0.38 30.03
CA THR A 4 7.33 -0.59 31.42
C THR A 4 6.05 0.19 31.73
N VAL A 5 5.15 -0.50 32.42
CA VAL A 5 3.90 -0.03 33.01
C VAL A 5 4.20 0.96 34.13
N PHE A 6 3.55 2.13 34.14
CA PHE A 6 3.49 3.00 35.32
C PHE A 6 2.02 3.17 35.75
N ARG A 7 1.74 2.76 36.99
CA ARG A 7 0.43 2.77 37.63
C ARG A 7 0.58 3.51 38.96
N SER A 8 -0.48 4.23 39.35
CA SER A 8 -0.71 4.86 40.67
C SER A 8 0.11 6.13 40.92
N GLN A 9 -0.34 7.16 41.62
CA GLN A 9 -1.46 7.42 42.52
C GLN A 9 -1.85 8.90 42.32
N LEU A 10 -3.09 9.29 42.62
CA LEU A 10 -3.38 10.42 43.51
C LEU A 10 -4.89 10.50 43.70
N ARG A 11 -5.28 10.18 44.93
CA ARG A 11 -6.61 10.31 45.50
C ARG A 11 -6.82 11.76 45.99
N ASP A 12 -8.10 12.10 46.08
CA ASP A 12 -8.69 13.09 46.98
C ASP A 12 -8.52 14.59 46.68
N VAL A 13 -9.47 15.15 45.92
CA VAL A 13 -10.21 16.35 46.35
C VAL A 13 -11.68 16.20 45.92
N ALA A 14 -12.57 16.14 46.90
CA ALA A 14 -14.02 16.14 46.72
C ALA A 14 -14.62 17.50 47.15
N ALA A 15 -15.80 17.79 46.59
CA ALA A 15 -16.80 18.78 47.01
C ALA A 15 -16.64 20.20 46.36
N VAL A 16 -17.65 20.93 45.87
CA VAL A 16 -19.12 20.96 46.06
C VAL A 16 -19.81 21.57 44.81
N LEU A 17 -21.03 21.08 44.53
CA LEU A 17 -22.18 21.58 43.73
C LEU A 17 -22.14 22.97 43.04
N LEU A 18 -22.65 23.00 41.79
CA LEU A 18 -23.89 23.74 41.48
C LEU A 18 -24.57 23.23 40.19
N LEU A 19 -25.80 22.74 40.35
CA LEU A 19 -26.74 22.36 39.29
C LEU A 19 -27.24 23.61 38.55
N ILE A 20 -26.98 23.71 37.25
CA ILE A 20 -27.73 24.58 36.34
C ILE A 20 -28.34 23.69 35.26
N SER A 21 -29.54 23.20 35.54
CA SER A 21 -30.44 22.61 34.55
C SER A 21 -31.07 23.73 33.73
N GLY A 22 -30.42 24.14 32.65
CA GLY A 22 -31.02 24.95 31.60
C GLY A 22 -31.49 24.05 30.45
N PRO A 23 -32.70 24.25 29.88
CA PRO A 23 -33.14 23.48 28.73
C PRO A 23 -32.22 23.83 27.55
N CYS A 24 -31.47 22.82 27.09
CA CYS A 24 -30.74 22.88 25.85
C CYS A 24 -31.77 22.92 24.72
N ALA A 25 -32.22 24.13 24.36
CA ALA A 25 -32.89 24.36 23.11
C ALA A 25 -31.86 24.06 22.01
N THR A 26 -31.96 22.86 21.44
CA THR A 26 -31.33 22.50 20.18
C THR A 26 -31.84 23.48 19.13
N LEU A 27 -31.10 24.57 18.89
CA LEU A 27 -31.17 25.25 17.62
C LEU A 27 -30.76 24.24 16.56
N LEU A 28 -31.74 23.72 15.82
CA LEU A 28 -31.48 23.23 14.47
C LEU A 28 -30.92 24.41 13.69
N ALA A 29 -29.59 24.52 13.63
CA ALA A 29 -28.95 25.34 12.63
C ALA A 29 -29.37 24.74 11.28
N ALA A 30 -30.24 25.45 10.57
CA ALA A 30 -30.55 25.14 9.19
C ALA A 30 -29.23 25.04 8.42
N ASP A 31 -29.11 23.99 7.61
CA ASP A 31 -27.94 23.77 6.78
C ASP A 31 -27.75 25.00 5.87
N PRO A 32 -26.63 25.76 5.94
CA PRO A 32 -26.46 26.99 5.16
C PRO A 32 -26.56 26.74 3.64
N LYS A 33 -26.47 25.48 3.20
CA LYS A 33 -26.72 25.05 1.82
C LYS A 33 -28.20 25.17 1.39
N ALA A 34 -29.15 25.05 2.32
CA ALA A 34 -30.58 25.03 2.02
C ALA A 34 -31.12 26.43 1.64
N ASP A 35 -30.56 27.50 2.22
CA ASP A 35 -31.02 28.87 1.97
C ASP A 35 -30.68 29.38 0.56
N HIS A 36 -29.62 28.85 -0.07
CA HIS A 36 -29.18 29.31 -1.39
C HIS A 36 -30.14 28.93 -2.52
N PHE A 37 -30.74 27.73 -2.48
CA PHE A 37 -31.65 27.28 -3.55
C PHE A 37 -33.06 27.82 -3.42
N ALA A 38 -33.52 28.14 -2.20
CA ALA A 38 -34.84 28.74 -1.99
C ALA A 38 -34.95 30.11 -2.68
N GLY A 39 -33.98 31.00 -2.46
CA GLY A 39 -33.94 32.30 -3.14
C GLY A 39 -33.81 32.20 -4.66
N LEU A 40 -33.02 31.22 -5.15
CA LEU A 40 -32.91 30.95 -6.59
C LEU A 40 -34.22 30.43 -7.19
N ALA A 41 -35.00 29.64 -6.44
CA ALA A 41 -36.29 29.11 -6.89
C ALA A 41 -37.33 30.22 -7.04
N ASP A 42 -37.41 31.12 -6.06
CA ASP A 42 -38.32 32.26 -6.09
C ASP A 42 -37.97 33.22 -7.23
N GLU A 43 -36.68 33.52 -7.41
CA GLU A 43 -36.21 34.35 -8.53
C GLU A 43 -36.46 33.66 -9.88
N TYR A 44 -36.31 32.33 -9.95
CA TYR A 44 -36.60 31.57 -11.16
C TYR A 44 -38.07 31.70 -11.57
N ALA A 45 -38.98 31.44 -10.64
CA ALA A 45 -40.41 31.50 -10.89
C ALA A 45 -40.90 32.92 -11.20
N GLY A 46 -40.40 33.91 -10.45
CA GLY A 46 -40.86 35.30 -10.55
C GLY A 46 -40.24 36.12 -11.68
N LYS A 47 -39.00 35.82 -12.09
CA LYS A 47 -38.24 36.66 -13.04
C LYS A 47 -37.68 35.89 -14.22
N THR A 48 -36.93 34.82 -13.97
CA THR A 48 -36.20 34.09 -15.02
C THR A 48 -37.14 33.36 -15.98
N ARG A 49 -38.10 32.60 -15.45
CA ARG A 49 -39.04 31.82 -16.26
C ARG A 49 -39.94 32.70 -17.14
N PRO A 50 -40.48 33.84 -16.66
CA PRO A 50 -41.15 34.81 -17.52
C PRO A 50 -40.28 35.34 -18.67
N LEU A 51 -39.01 35.67 -18.42
CA LEU A 51 -38.08 36.07 -19.49
C LEU A 51 -37.90 34.95 -20.51
N MET A 52 -37.68 33.71 -20.06
CA MET A 52 -37.56 32.57 -20.99
C MET A 52 -38.81 32.38 -21.84
N LYS A 53 -40.01 32.49 -21.24
CA LYS A 53 -41.28 32.42 -21.97
C LYS A 53 -41.37 33.46 -23.09
N GLN A 54 -40.81 34.65 -22.86
CA GLN A 54 -40.88 35.76 -23.80
C GLN A 54 -39.81 35.70 -24.90
N PHE A 55 -38.61 35.18 -24.61
CA PHE A 55 -37.45 35.32 -25.50
C PHE A 55 -36.84 33.98 -25.96
N CYS A 56 -37.17 32.86 -25.32
CA CYS A 56 -36.53 31.57 -25.57
C CYS A 56 -37.52 30.50 -26.04
N LEU A 57 -38.73 30.42 -25.44
CA LEU A 57 -39.65 29.31 -25.68
C LEU A 57 -40.35 29.33 -27.04
N GLU A 58 -40.26 30.43 -27.79
CA GLU A 58 -40.76 30.46 -29.18
C GLU A 58 -39.97 29.49 -30.07
N CYS A 59 -38.66 29.32 -29.83
CA CYS A 59 -37.77 28.45 -30.61
C CYS A 59 -37.25 27.22 -29.86
N HIS A 60 -37.25 27.23 -28.52
CA HIS A 60 -36.75 26.15 -27.66
C HIS A 60 -37.84 25.63 -26.71
N SER A 61 -38.95 25.17 -27.25
CA SER A 61 -40.08 24.56 -26.55
C SER A 61 -40.21 23.07 -26.85
N THR A 62 -41.13 22.38 -26.18
CA THR A 62 -41.41 20.98 -26.48
C THR A 62 -41.92 20.82 -27.92
N ALA A 63 -42.69 21.80 -28.42
CA ALA A 63 -43.22 21.82 -29.78
C ALA A 63 -42.16 22.19 -30.85
N LYS A 64 -41.24 23.10 -30.52
CA LYS A 64 -40.21 23.59 -31.45
C LYS A 64 -38.85 23.52 -30.75
N GLN A 65 -38.02 22.54 -31.13
CA GLN A 65 -36.75 22.20 -30.47
C GLN A 65 -35.56 22.61 -31.34
N GLU A 66 -35.42 23.90 -31.65
CA GLU A 66 -34.27 24.37 -32.42
C GLU A 66 -32.96 24.04 -31.69
N GLY A 67 -31.98 23.49 -32.42
CA GLY A 67 -30.72 23.03 -31.84
C GLY A 67 -30.85 21.87 -30.85
N GLU A 68 -31.90 21.04 -30.98
CA GLU A 68 -32.20 19.89 -30.11
C GLU A 68 -32.38 20.27 -28.63
N LEU A 69 -32.85 21.50 -28.38
CA LEU A 69 -33.01 22.06 -27.04
C LEU A 69 -34.48 22.34 -26.71
N ASP A 70 -34.97 21.67 -25.67
CA ASP A 70 -36.25 21.96 -25.02
C ASP A 70 -36.00 22.66 -23.66
N LEU A 71 -36.32 23.95 -23.60
CA LEU A 71 -36.29 24.75 -22.37
C LEU A 71 -37.66 24.85 -21.68
N GLU A 72 -38.72 24.37 -22.33
CA GLU A 72 -40.07 24.36 -21.77
C GLU A 72 -40.18 23.36 -20.62
N ARG A 73 -39.50 22.21 -20.72
CA ARG A 73 -39.46 21.18 -19.66
C ARG A 73 -38.92 21.66 -18.30
N PHE A 74 -38.22 22.80 -18.27
CA PHE A 74 -37.70 23.39 -17.04
C PHE A 74 -38.78 24.23 -16.35
N ALA A 75 -39.82 23.60 -15.82
CA ALA A 75 -40.97 24.30 -15.23
C ALA A 75 -40.63 24.92 -13.86
N LYS A 76 -39.83 24.21 -13.05
CA LYS A 76 -39.38 24.63 -11.72
C LYS A 76 -37.88 24.41 -11.52
N LEU A 77 -37.31 24.97 -10.45
CA LEU A 77 -35.88 24.86 -10.16
C LEU A 77 -35.40 23.41 -10.11
N ASP A 78 -36.18 22.47 -9.56
CA ASP A 78 -35.81 21.05 -9.55
C ASP A 78 -35.53 20.48 -10.94
N ASP A 79 -36.27 20.94 -11.97
CA ASP A 79 -36.04 20.52 -13.35
C ASP A 79 -34.73 21.10 -13.87
N VAL A 80 -34.45 22.37 -13.54
CA VAL A 80 -33.19 23.06 -13.88
C VAL A 80 -32.02 22.29 -13.31
N ARG A 81 -32.10 21.89 -12.03
CA ARG A 81 -31.09 21.11 -11.30
C ARG A 81 -30.80 19.75 -11.95
N ARG A 82 -31.83 19.09 -12.50
CA ARG A 82 -31.65 17.84 -13.28
C ARG A 82 -31.03 18.06 -14.66
N GLY A 83 -31.03 19.30 -15.16
CA GLY A 83 -30.64 19.66 -16.52
C GLY A 83 -29.44 20.58 -16.63
N THR A 84 -28.54 20.62 -15.65
CA THR A 84 -27.40 21.57 -15.55
C THR A 84 -26.60 21.75 -16.83
N LYS A 85 -26.38 20.68 -17.61
CA LYS A 85 -25.67 20.74 -18.90
C LYS A 85 -26.34 21.70 -19.92
N ALA A 86 -27.66 21.74 -19.96
CA ALA A 86 -28.37 22.66 -20.84
C ALA A 86 -28.11 24.12 -20.43
N TRP A 87 -28.03 24.39 -19.13
CA TRP A 87 -27.80 25.73 -18.59
C TRP A 87 -26.37 26.24 -18.79
N LEU A 88 -25.38 25.34 -18.82
CA LEU A 88 -24.01 25.67 -19.27
C LEU A 88 -24.01 26.19 -20.72
N LYS A 89 -24.77 25.52 -21.60
CA LYS A 89 -24.90 25.99 -23.00
C LYS A 89 -25.68 27.29 -23.10
N VAL A 90 -26.72 27.48 -22.28
CA VAL A 90 -27.48 28.75 -22.25
C VAL A 90 -26.57 29.93 -21.87
N VAL A 91 -25.74 29.80 -20.82
CA VAL A 91 -24.85 30.90 -20.43
C VAL A 91 -23.80 31.17 -21.52
N GLU A 92 -23.24 30.14 -22.14
CA GLU A 92 -22.30 30.27 -23.28
C GLU A 92 -22.94 31.05 -24.44
N MET A 93 -24.16 30.69 -24.84
CA MET A 93 -24.89 31.35 -25.94
C MET A 93 -25.25 32.81 -25.60
N LEU A 94 -25.55 33.11 -24.34
CA LEU A 94 -25.82 34.47 -23.86
C LEU A 94 -24.54 35.31 -23.83
N ASP A 95 -23.40 34.72 -23.47
CA ASP A 95 -22.09 35.35 -23.38
C ASP A 95 -21.52 35.67 -24.77
N ASN A 96 -21.70 34.75 -25.73
CA ASN A 96 -21.31 34.96 -27.11
C ASN A 96 -22.25 35.91 -27.87
N GLY A 97 -23.40 36.26 -27.29
CA GLY A 97 -24.40 37.11 -27.94
C GLY A 97 -25.13 36.43 -29.11
N GLU A 98 -25.03 35.10 -29.23
CA GLU A 98 -25.63 34.33 -30.32
C GLU A 98 -27.14 34.14 -30.14
N MET A 99 -27.60 34.17 -28.87
CA MET A 99 -29.02 34.06 -28.53
C MET A 99 -29.54 35.33 -27.83
N PRO A 100 -30.78 35.75 -28.13
CA PRO A 100 -31.64 35.30 -29.24
C PRO A 100 -31.06 35.66 -30.64
N PRO A 101 -31.41 34.94 -31.72
CA PRO A 101 -30.89 35.21 -33.05
C PRO A 101 -31.39 36.57 -33.58
N LYS A 102 -30.67 37.15 -34.56
CA LYS A 102 -30.87 38.53 -35.02
C LYS A 102 -32.29 38.84 -35.51
N ASP A 103 -32.99 37.84 -36.02
CA ASP A 103 -34.36 37.89 -36.54
C ASP A 103 -35.44 37.69 -35.45
N ALA A 104 -35.05 37.27 -34.24
CA ALA A 104 -35.95 37.12 -33.11
C ALA A 104 -35.95 38.36 -32.19
N LYS A 105 -36.94 38.40 -31.29
CA LYS A 105 -37.04 39.45 -30.29
C LYS A 105 -35.80 39.46 -29.38
N GLN A 106 -35.11 40.59 -29.32
CA GLN A 106 -33.88 40.74 -28.53
C GLN A 106 -34.15 41.09 -27.07
N LEU A 107 -33.29 40.59 -26.18
CA LEU A 107 -33.22 40.99 -24.77
C LEU A 107 -32.62 42.39 -24.64
N SER A 108 -33.15 43.21 -23.72
CA SER A 108 -32.42 44.42 -23.29
C SER A 108 -31.12 44.04 -22.57
N VAL A 109 -30.20 44.99 -22.40
CA VAL A 109 -28.95 44.78 -21.68
C VAL A 109 -29.23 44.31 -20.24
N GLU A 110 -30.20 44.93 -19.58
CA GLU A 110 -30.61 44.63 -18.21
C GLU A 110 -31.25 43.23 -18.12
N GLN A 111 -32.09 42.87 -19.09
CA GLN A 111 -32.72 41.54 -19.14
C GLN A 111 -31.68 40.44 -19.38
N ARG A 112 -30.72 40.67 -20.27
CA ARG A 112 -29.60 39.75 -20.52
C ARG A 112 -28.75 39.58 -19.26
N GLN A 113 -28.39 40.66 -18.59
CA GLN A 113 -27.64 40.63 -17.33
C GLN A 113 -28.41 39.90 -16.22
N GLN A 114 -29.72 40.12 -16.10
CA GLN A 114 -30.55 39.44 -15.11
C GLN A 114 -30.60 37.94 -15.36
N LEU A 115 -30.88 37.51 -16.60
CA LEU A 115 -30.93 36.11 -16.97
C LEU A 115 -29.57 35.43 -16.76
N ARG A 116 -28.50 36.01 -17.32
CA ARG A 116 -27.12 35.53 -17.19
C ARG A 116 -26.72 35.41 -15.71
N GLY A 117 -26.94 36.47 -14.92
CA GLY A 117 -26.55 36.49 -13.51
C GLY A 117 -27.32 35.47 -12.67
N TRP A 118 -28.58 35.20 -12.98
CA TRP A 118 -29.31 34.11 -12.33
C TRP A 118 -28.72 32.74 -12.70
N VAL A 119 -28.44 32.50 -13.99
CA VAL A 119 -27.84 31.23 -14.46
C VAL A 119 -26.48 31.00 -13.82
N GLU A 120 -25.62 32.03 -13.74
CA GLU A 120 -24.32 31.93 -13.09
C GLU A 120 -24.43 31.61 -11.59
N ARG A 121 -25.29 32.32 -10.85
CA ARG A 121 -25.51 32.02 -9.42
C ARG A 121 -26.05 30.61 -9.22
N TYR A 122 -26.95 30.17 -10.08
CA TYR A 122 -27.46 28.80 -10.08
C TYR A 122 -26.33 27.78 -10.33
N LEU A 123 -25.55 27.94 -11.41
CA LEU A 123 -24.46 27.02 -11.73
C LEU A 123 -23.40 26.97 -10.62
N HIS A 124 -23.11 28.11 -9.98
CA HIS A 124 -22.20 28.18 -8.84
C HIS A 124 -22.79 27.47 -7.61
N ALA A 125 -24.07 27.67 -7.30
CA ALA A 125 -24.74 26.97 -6.21
C ALA A 125 -24.78 25.45 -6.45
N GLU A 126 -25.03 25.01 -7.68
CA GLU A 126 -25.00 23.59 -8.05
C GLU A 126 -23.59 23.01 -7.97
N ALA A 127 -22.56 23.74 -8.40
CA ALA A 127 -21.17 23.33 -8.27
C ALA A 127 -20.75 23.18 -6.79
N LEU A 128 -21.15 24.11 -5.92
CA LEU A 128 -20.91 24.02 -4.49
C LEU A 128 -21.69 22.87 -3.82
N ALA A 129 -22.92 22.63 -4.26
CA ALA A 129 -23.74 21.52 -3.74
C ALA A 129 -23.13 20.15 -4.06
N ASN A 130 -22.47 20.03 -5.22
CA ASN A 130 -21.76 18.84 -5.66
C ASN A 130 -20.25 18.88 -5.32
N ALA A 131 -19.79 19.87 -4.55
CA ALA A 131 -18.37 19.98 -4.22
C ALA A 131 -17.91 18.77 -3.40
N GLY A 132 -16.86 18.11 -3.88
CA GLY A 132 -16.33 16.89 -3.28
C GLY A 132 -16.91 15.60 -3.85
N ASP A 133 -17.94 15.66 -4.69
CA ASP A 133 -18.35 14.54 -5.52
C ASP A 133 -17.56 14.58 -6.84
N PRO A 134 -16.62 13.64 -7.08
CA PRO A 134 -15.89 13.56 -8.35
C PRO A 134 -16.80 13.13 -9.53
N GLY A 135 -18.08 12.87 -9.26
CA GLY A 135 -19.03 12.30 -10.19
C GLY A 135 -18.89 10.78 -10.27
N PRO A 136 -19.56 10.16 -11.25
CA PRO A 136 -19.50 8.72 -11.44
C PRO A 136 -18.07 8.23 -11.69
N VAL A 137 -17.60 7.32 -10.84
CA VAL A 137 -16.31 6.64 -11.05
C VAL A 137 -16.49 5.60 -12.15
N VAL A 138 -15.99 5.92 -13.34
CA VAL A 138 -15.92 4.94 -14.43
C VAL A 138 -14.91 3.84 -14.07
N LEU A 139 -15.28 2.58 -14.27
CA LEU A 139 -14.33 1.48 -14.15
C LEU A 139 -13.19 1.73 -15.13
N ARG A 140 -11.96 1.79 -14.61
CA ARG A 140 -10.75 1.99 -15.41
C ARG A 140 -9.76 0.87 -15.12
N ARG A 141 -8.95 0.54 -16.12
CA ARG A 141 -7.72 -0.23 -15.89
C ARG A 141 -6.62 0.69 -15.33
N LEU A 142 -5.53 0.07 -14.89
CA LEU A 142 -4.27 0.77 -14.70
C LEU A 142 -3.71 1.19 -16.07
N GLY A 143 -3.15 2.40 -16.13
CA GLY A 143 -2.31 2.82 -17.25
C GLY A 143 -1.08 1.91 -17.37
N ASN A 144 -0.41 1.91 -18.52
CA ASN A 144 0.75 1.05 -18.79
C ASN A 144 1.89 1.29 -17.78
N ALA A 145 2.12 2.56 -17.44
CA ALA A 145 3.10 2.94 -16.40
C ALA A 145 2.65 2.47 -15.01
N GLU A 146 1.39 2.75 -14.64
CA GLU A 146 0.81 2.35 -13.35
C GLU A 146 0.90 0.82 -13.16
N TYR A 147 0.53 0.05 -14.19
CA TYR A 147 0.61 -1.41 -14.19
C TYR A 147 2.06 -1.90 -14.04
N THR A 148 2.98 -1.35 -14.83
CA THR A 148 4.40 -1.73 -14.77
C THR A 148 5.00 -1.49 -13.39
N TYR A 149 4.79 -0.31 -12.81
CA TYR A 149 5.32 0.00 -11.48
C TYR A 149 4.66 -0.84 -10.40
N THR A 150 3.35 -1.07 -10.47
CA THR A 150 2.63 -1.93 -9.51
C THR A 150 3.20 -3.35 -9.52
N ILE A 151 3.45 -3.94 -10.69
CA ILE A 151 4.04 -5.27 -10.79
C ILE A 151 5.47 -5.30 -10.23
N ARG A 152 6.29 -4.28 -10.51
CA ARG A 152 7.64 -4.17 -9.95
C ARG A 152 7.63 -4.08 -8.43
N ASP A 153 6.71 -3.29 -7.86
CA ASP A 153 6.58 -3.14 -6.41
C ASP A 153 6.11 -4.44 -5.74
N LEU A 154 5.14 -5.14 -6.34
CA LEU A 154 4.62 -6.40 -5.80
C LEU A 154 5.61 -7.56 -5.89
N THR A 155 6.43 -7.58 -6.95
CA THR A 155 7.36 -8.69 -7.21
C THR A 155 8.78 -8.42 -6.72
N GLY A 156 9.17 -7.15 -6.56
CA GLY A 156 10.55 -6.74 -6.31
C GLY A 156 11.49 -6.88 -7.52
N ILE A 157 10.96 -7.13 -8.72
CA ILE A 157 11.75 -7.36 -9.94
C ILE A 157 11.69 -6.14 -10.85
N GLU A 158 12.67 -5.25 -10.70
CA GLU A 158 12.74 -3.99 -11.47
C GLU A 158 12.88 -4.17 -12.99
N SER A 159 13.42 -5.32 -13.44
CA SER A 159 13.61 -5.63 -14.85
C SER A 159 12.31 -6.00 -15.58
N LEU A 160 11.23 -6.33 -14.85
CA LEU A 160 9.95 -6.66 -15.46
C LEU A 160 9.39 -5.46 -16.25
N SER A 161 8.89 -5.71 -17.45
CA SER A 161 8.27 -4.70 -18.31
C SER A 161 6.98 -5.26 -18.95
N PRO A 162 5.96 -5.57 -18.13
CA PRO A 162 4.81 -6.34 -18.57
C PRO A 162 3.92 -5.57 -19.56
N ALA A 163 3.99 -4.23 -19.57
CA ALA A 163 3.23 -3.39 -20.49
C ALA A 163 3.99 -3.03 -21.78
N ARG A 164 5.20 -3.57 -22.01
CA ARG A 164 6.04 -3.21 -23.17
C ARG A 164 5.32 -3.41 -24.51
N ASP A 165 4.53 -4.47 -24.60
CA ASP A 165 3.84 -4.86 -25.83
C ASP A 165 2.37 -4.41 -25.86
N PHE A 166 1.98 -3.53 -24.92
CA PHE A 166 0.63 -2.97 -24.85
C PHE A 166 0.52 -1.78 -25.80
N PRO A 167 -0.67 -1.51 -26.37
CA PRO A 167 -0.92 -0.25 -27.05
C PRO A 167 -0.65 0.93 -26.12
N VAL A 168 -0.18 2.04 -26.68
CA VAL A 168 -0.01 3.29 -25.92
C VAL A 168 -1.34 3.72 -25.31
N ASP A 169 -1.30 4.21 -24.07
CA ASP A 169 -2.48 4.78 -23.42
C ASP A 169 -2.94 6.03 -24.16
N GLY A 170 -4.22 6.09 -24.51
CA GLY A 170 -4.80 7.29 -25.09
C GLY A 170 -4.83 8.42 -24.06
N ALA A 171 -4.42 9.62 -24.47
CA ALA A 171 -4.72 10.82 -23.72
C ALA A 171 -6.22 11.14 -23.89
N ALA A 172 -6.89 11.53 -22.82
CA ALA A 172 -8.16 12.24 -22.96
C ALA A 172 -7.93 13.57 -23.69
N GLY A 173 -9.01 14.26 -24.10
CA GLY A 173 -8.91 15.60 -24.72
C GLY A 173 -8.09 16.60 -23.88
N GLU A 174 -7.99 16.35 -22.57
CA GLU A 174 -7.24 17.12 -21.58
C GLU A 174 -5.72 16.84 -21.54
N GLY A 175 -5.22 15.86 -22.31
CA GLY A 175 -3.79 15.50 -22.35
C GLY A 175 -3.31 14.49 -21.30
N PHE A 176 -4.17 14.07 -20.36
CA PHE A 176 -3.82 13.07 -19.34
C PHE A 176 -4.09 11.63 -19.81
N THR A 177 -3.12 10.74 -19.58
CA THR A 177 -3.17 9.31 -19.95
C THR A 177 -3.77 8.40 -18.89
N ASN A 178 -4.16 8.93 -17.73
CA ASN A 178 -4.81 8.18 -16.64
C ASN A 178 -6.32 8.44 -16.53
N THR A 179 -6.90 9.14 -17.52
CA THR A 179 -8.32 9.45 -17.55
C THR A 179 -9.13 8.18 -17.81
N GLY A 180 -10.00 7.79 -16.89
CA GLY A 180 -10.70 6.51 -16.94
C GLY A 180 -11.52 6.27 -18.21
N SER A 181 -12.15 7.31 -18.77
CA SER A 181 -12.92 7.22 -20.02
C SER A 181 -12.06 6.97 -21.26
N ALA A 182 -10.75 7.26 -21.21
CA ALA A 182 -9.80 7.03 -22.29
C ALA A 182 -9.10 5.66 -22.18
N LEU A 183 -9.19 4.99 -21.02
CA LEU A 183 -8.54 3.71 -20.74
C LEU A 183 -9.43 2.51 -21.09
N VAL A 184 -9.82 2.41 -22.35
CA VAL A 184 -10.67 1.33 -22.87
C VAL A 184 -9.88 0.02 -22.98
N MET A 185 -10.58 -1.11 -22.84
CA MET A 185 -10.02 -2.46 -22.98
C MET A 185 -10.50 -3.10 -24.28
N SER A 186 -9.59 -3.34 -25.23
CA SER A 186 -9.89 -4.11 -26.44
C SER A 186 -9.65 -5.60 -26.22
N PRO A 187 -10.24 -6.49 -27.05
CA PRO A 187 -9.97 -7.93 -26.99
C PRO A 187 -8.48 -8.28 -27.14
N SER A 188 -7.75 -7.59 -28.01
CA SER A 188 -6.30 -7.79 -28.18
C SER A 188 -5.51 -7.43 -26.93
N MET A 189 -5.98 -6.43 -26.19
CA MET A 189 -5.41 -6.00 -24.91
C MET A 189 -5.53 -7.09 -23.84
N VAL A 190 -6.67 -7.79 -23.78
CA VAL A 190 -6.85 -8.91 -22.84
C VAL A 190 -5.81 -10.01 -23.09
N THR A 191 -5.54 -10.34 -24.36
CA THR A 191 -4.49 -11.30 -24.71
C THR A 191 -3.12 -10.83 -24.23
N LYS A 192 -2.80 -9.55 -24.43
CA LYS A 192 -1.53 -8.96 -23.95
C LYS A 192 -1.40 -9.02 -22.43
N TYR A 193 -2.48 -8.76 -21.69
CA TYR A 193 -2.50 -8.93 -20.23
C TYR A 193 -2.26 -10.37 -19.81
N LEU A 194 -2.83 -11.35 -20.52
CA LEU A 194 -2.62 -12.76 -20.23
C LEU A 194 -1.17 -13.17 -20.50
N ASP A 195 -0.57 -12.71 -21.59
CA ASP A 195 0.83 -13.00 -21.91
C ASP A 195 1.77 -12.36 -20.87
N ALA A 196 1.51 -11.12 -20.47
CA ALA A 196 2.23 -10.47 -19.39
C ALA A 196 2.06 -11.21 -18.05
N ALA A 197 0.85 -11.72 -17.74
CA ALA A 197 0.62 -12.50 -16.53
C ALA A 197 1.40 -13.83 -16.53
N LYS A 198 1.57 -14.47 -17.70
CA LYS A 198 2.41 -15.67 -17.84
C LYS A 198 3.89 -15.36 -17.61
N GLU A 199 4.39 -14.26 -18.18
CA GLU A 199 5.76 -13.78 -17.93
C GLU A 199 5.99 -13.58 -16.42
N ILE A 200 5.10 -12.81 -15.77
CA ILE A 200 5.18 -12.57 -14.32
C ILE A 200 5.10 -13.88 -13.52
N ALA A 201 4.23 -14.81 -13.91
CA ALA A 201 4.10 -16.10 -13.23
C ALA A 201 5.35 -16.99 -13.39
N GLY A 202 6.12 -16.84 -14.48
CA GLY A 202 7.40 -17.54 -14.67
C GLY A 202 8.44 -17.21 -13.59
N HIS A 203 8.31 -16.03 -12.98
CA HIS A 203 9.17 -15.60 -11.87
C HIS A 203 8.69 -16.08 -10.49
N ALA A 204 7.52 -16.72 -10.39
CA ALA A 204 6.97 -17.16 -9.12
C ALA A 204 7.63 -18.49 -8.68
N VAL A 205 8.18 -18.49 -7.47
CA VAL A 205 8.76 -19.67 -6.82
C VAL A 205 7.84 -20.11 -5.70
N LEU A 206 7.24 -21.29 -5.87
CA LEU A 206 6.35 -21.88 -4.86
C LEU A 206 7.18 -22.49 -3.72
N LEU A 207 6.78 -22.20 -2.49
CA LEU A 207 7.41 -22.66 -1.25
C LEU A 207 6.40 -23.50 -0.47
N PRO A 208 6.85 -24.38 0.45
CA PRO A 208 5.94 -25.17 1.28
C PRO A 208 4.94 -24.32 2.09
N ASP A 209 5.31 -23.10 2.46
CA ASP A 209 4.56 -22.17 3.31
C ASP A 209 4.10 -20.90 2.58
N GLY A 210 4.27 -20.81 1.26
CA GLY A 210 3.88 -19.63 0.49
C GLY A 210 4.51 -19.58 -0.91
N PHE A 211 4.89 -18.39 -1.32
CA PHE A 211 5.64 -18.16 -2.56
C PHE A 211 6.50 -16.92 -2.43
N ARG A 212 7.50 -16.83 -3.30
CA ARG A 212 8.29 -15.61 -3.51
C ARG A 212 8.43 -15.36 -5.01
N PHE A 213 8.95 -14.20 -5.37
CA PHE A 213 9.39 -13.94 -6.73
C PHE A 213 10.92 -14.07 -6.82
N SER A 214 11.40 -14.45 -8.00
CA SER A 214 12.81 -14.57 -8.35
C SER A 214 13.12 -13.77 -9.60
N ARG A 215 14.30 -13.17 -9.68
CA ARG A 215 14.75 -12.47 -10.90
C ARG A 215 14.92 -13.44 -12.07
N ASP A 216 15.25 -14.68 -11.76
CA ASP A 216 15.39 -15.77 -12.73
C ASP A 216 14.12 -16.61 -12.81
N GLU A 217 13.93 -17.32 -13.92
CA GLU A 217 12.74 -18.15 -14.20
C GLU A 217 13.02 -19.66 -14.08
N THR A 218 14.28 -20.07 -13.88
CA THR A 218 14.65 -21.49 -13.89
C THR A 218 14.85 -22.07 -12.48
N PRO A 219 14.41 -23.32 -12.23
CA PRO A 219 14.65 -23.99 -10.94
C PRO A 219 16.13 -24.10 -10.56
N SER A 220 17.01 -24.26 -11.55
CA SER A 220 18.45 -24.31 -11.35
C SER A 220 18.99 -22.99 -10.79
N ASP A 221 18.54 -21.86 -11.35
CA ASP A 221 18.96 -20.53 -10.89
C ASP A 221 18.41 -20.23 -9.49
N TRP A 222 17.16 -20.61 -9.22
CA TRP A 222 16.58 -20.46 -7.87
C TRP A 222 17.35 -21.26 -6.81
N THR A 223 17.80 -22.46 -7.18
CA THR A 223 18.64 -23.30 -6.33
C THR A 223 19.99 -22.64 -6.09
N ASN A 224 20.64 -22.13 -7.15
CA ASN A 224 21.91 -21.43 -7.05
C ASN A 224 21.82 -20.17 -6.20
N GLN A 225 20.76 -19.38 -6.36
CA GLN A 225 20.46 -18.20 -5.53
C GLN A 225 20.35 -18.58 -4.06
N THR A 226 19.53 -19.60 -3.75
CA THR A 226 19.32 -20.06 -2.37
C THR A 226 20.63 -20.58 -1.75
N LEU A 227 21.43 -21.31 -2.52
CA LEU A 227 22.75 -21.78 -2.08
C LEU A 227 23.72 -20.62 -1.85
N ALA A 228 23.67 -19.57 -2.67
CA ALA A 228 24.45 -18.36 -2.48
C ALA A 228 24.05 -17.64 -1.18
N ASP A 229 22.76 -17.45 -0.94
CA ASP A 229 22.23 -16.83 0.29
C ASP A 229 22.66 -17.61 1.54
N ILE A 230 22.57 -18.94 1.51
CA ILE A 230 23.04 -19.82 2.59
C ILE A 230 24.55 -19.64 2.81
N ARG A 231 25.34 -19.66 1.74
CA ARG A 231 26.80 -19.48 1.83
C ARG A 231 27.17 -18.12 2.39
N ASP A 232 26.51 -17.06 1.94
CA ASP A 232 26.74 -15.70 2.42
C ASP A 232 26.39 -15.56 3.91
N PHE A 233 25.29 -16.18 4.36
CA PHE A 233 24.95 -16.25 5.78
C PHE A 233 26.01 -16.97 6.61
N TYR A 234 26.56 -18.09 6.14
CA TYR A 234 27.60 -18.81 6.90
C TYR A 234 29.00 -18.20 6.78
N ARG A 235 29.27 -17.41 5.75
CA ARG A 235 30.57 -16.74 5.56
C ARG A 235 30.94 -15.83 6.73
N GLN A 236 29.95 -15.25 7.42
CA GLN A 236 30.19 -14.43 8.62
C GLN A 236 30.76 -15.21 9.82
N PHE A 237 30.66 -16.54 9.83
CA PHE A 237 31.09 -17.41 10.95
C PHE A 237 32.20 -18.40 10.58
N THR A 238 32.66 -18.40 9.32
CA THR A 238 33.61 -19.39 8.79
C THR A 238 34.86 -18.70 8.24
N ASP A 239 36.00 -19.39 8.27
CA ASP A 239 37.24 -18.86 7.69
C ASP A 239 37.18 -18.99 6.15
N PRO A 240 37.51 -17.93 5.39
CA PRO A 240 37.61 -18.01 3.93
C PRO A 240 38.79 -18.88 3.45
N ARG A 241 39.74 -19.23 4.32
CA ARG A 241 40.94 -20.00 3.97
C ARG A 241 40.71 -21.52 4.10
N GLY A 242 41.21 -22.25 3.10
CA GLY A 242 41.40 -23.70 3.18
C GLY A 242 40.37 -24.54 2.44
N GLY A 243 40.14 -24.25 1.16
CA GLY A 243 39.31 -25.07 0.31
C GLY A 243 40.09 -26.02 -0.61
N ASP A 244 39.99 -27.33 -0.41
CA ASP A 244 40.39 -28.31 -1.42
C ASP A 244 39.20 -28.67 -2.33
N LYS A 245 39.42 -28.77 -3.64
CA LYS A 245 38.37 -29.21 -4.58
C LYS A 245 37.87 -30.61 -4.16
N VAL A 246 36.60 -30.72 -3.77
CA VAL A 246 35.99 -32.01 -3.45
C VAL A 246 35.13 -32.46 -4.62
N ASN A 247 35.39 -33.67 -5.12
CA ASN A 247 34.58 -34.31 -6.15
C ASN A 247 33.57 -35.23 -5.46
N LEU A 248 32.29 -34.89 -5.55
CA LEU A 248 31.21 -35.76 -5.11
C LEU A 248 30.43 -36.20 -6.35
N GLN A 249 30.52 -37.48 -6.69
CA GLN A 249 29.75 -38.10 -7.78
C GLN A 249 29.90 -37.39 -9.14
N GLY A 250 31.11 -36.91 -9.47
CA GLY A 250 31.41 -36.26 -10.75
C GLY A 250 31.19 -34.75 -10.76
N ILE A 251 30.67 -34.18 -9.67
CA ILE A 251 30.53 -32.73 -9.49
C ILE A 251 31.70 -32.25 -8.65
N VAL A 252 32.56 -31.40 -9.24
CA VAL A 252 33.69 -30.77 -8.55
C VAL A 252 33.18 -29.53 -7.83
N PHE A 253 33.16 -29.58 -6.51
CA PHE A 253 32.87 -28.44 -5.66
C PHE A 253 34.17 -27.69 -5.37
N ASP A 254 34.23 -26.45 -5.83
CA ASP A 254 35.29 -25.54 -5.42
C ASP A 254 35.01 -25.07 -3.99
N THR A 255 35.78 -25.58 -3.01
CA THR A 255 35.63 -25.19 -1.60
C THR A 255 36.51 -23.98 -1.25
N ASN A 256 37.19 -23.36 -2.23
CA ASN A 256 38.01 -22.15 -2.04
C ASN A 256 37.23 -20.91 -1.54
N GLN A 257 35.93 -21.06 -1.26
CA GLN A 257 35.07 -20.01 -0.72
C GLN A 257 34.84 -20.10 0.80
N GLY A 258 35.66 -20.90 1.51
CA GLY A 258 35.59 -21.02 2.96
C GLY A 258 34.57 -22.05 3.44
N GLY A 259 33.95 -21.80 4.60
CA GLY A 259 32.98 -22.72 5.20
C GLY A 259 33.56 -23.59 6.33
N ARG A 260 34.86 -23.51 6.60
CA ARG A 260 35.46 -24.12 7.79
C ARG A 260 35.16 -23.27 9.02
N LEU A 261 34.58 -23.88 10.05
CA LEU A 261 34.44 -23.25 11.34
C LEU A 261 35.86 -23.01 11.91
N PRO A 262 36.22 -21.80 12.37
CA PRO A 262 37.54 -21.55 12.97
C PRO A 262 37.60 -22.14 14.38
N ILE A 263 37.63 -23.48 14.49
CA ILE A 263 37.50 -24.24 15.75
C ILE A 263 38.45 -23.71 16.81
N GLU A 264 39.67 -23.33 16.44
CA GLU A 264 40.66 -22.71 17.34
C GLU A 264 40.10 -21.50 18.10
N LYS A 265 39.40 -20.58 17.41
CA LYS A 265 38.79 -19.40 18.06
C LYS A 265 37.69 -19.80 19.05
N TYR A 266 36.93 -20.84 18.72
CA TYR A 266 35.88 -21.35 19.61
C TYR A 266 36.49 -22.04 20.83
N LEU A 267 37.53 -22.86 20.64
CA LEU A 267 38.26 -23.52 21.74
C LEU A 267 38.90 -22.51 22.68
N LEU A 268 39.59 -21.49 22.15
CA LEU A 268 40.18 -20.42 22.94
C LEU A 268 39.12 -19.69 23.77
N ALA A 269 37.97 -19.33 23.18
CA ALA A 269 36.88 -18.70 23.92
C ALA A 269 36.32 -19.61 25.03
N THR A 270 36.19 -20.92 24.80
CA THR A 270 35.75 -21.86 25.84
C THR A 270 36.77 -22.03 26.96
N LEU A 271 38.07 -21.93 26.67
CA LEU A 271 39.15 -21.98 27.66
C LEU A 271 39.20 -20.70 28.49
N GLU A 272 39.14 -19.53 27.84
CA GLU A 272 39.19 -18.21 28.49
C GLU A 272 37.99 -17.97 29.41
N GLU A 273 36.78 -18.33 28.98
CA GLU A 273 35.54 -18.07 29.72
C GLU A 273 35.04 -19.30 30.50
N ARG A 274 35.88 -20.34 30.59
CA ARG A 274 35.54 -21.65 31.18
C ARG A 274 34.88 -21.53 32.55
N GLU A 275 35.52 -20.82 33.49
CA GLU A 275 34.98 -20.71 34.85
C GLU A 275 33.65 -19.96 34.88
N ALA A 276 33.53 -18.92 34.06
CA ALA A 276 32.34 -18.09 34.01
C ALA A 276 31.15 -18.89 33.45
N LEU A 277 31.39 -19.70 32.42
CA LEU A 277 30.45 -20.63 31.82
C LEU A 277 30.08 -21.78 32.77
N ALA A 278 31.08 -22.38 33.43
CA ALA A 278 30.88 -23.47 34.40
C ALA A 278 30.03 -23.05 35.60
N LYS A 279 30.24 -21.82 36.11
CA LYS A 279 29.48 -21.24 37.23
C LYS A 279 28.12 -20.68 36.80
N GLY A 280 27.81 -20.68 35.50
CA GLY A 280 26.59 -20.06 34.95
C GLY A 280 26.54 -18.54 35.06
N SER A 281 27.67 -17.89 35.36
CA SER A 281 27.75 -16.43 35.56
C SER A 281 27.73 -15.63 34.25
N LYS A 282 28.05 -16.27 33.13
CA LYS A 282 27.86 -15.76 31.77
C LYS A 282 27.11 -16.79 30.94
N SER A 283 26.21 -16.32 30.07
CA SER A 283 25.55 -17.19 29.09
C SER A 283 26.44 -17.41 27.86
N ILE A 284 26.17 -18.50 27.12
CA ILE A 284 26.85 -18.82 25.86
C ILE A 284 26.67 -17.69 24.84
N GLU A 285 25.50 -17.06 24.79
CA GLU A 285 25.20 -15.95 23.89
C GLU A 285 26.04 -14.71 24.22
N ALA A 286 26.23 -14.43 25.51
CA ALA A 286 27.05 -13.31 25.96
C ALA A 286 28.53 -13.51 25.59
N VAL A 287 29.05 -14.72 25.78
CA VAL A 287 30.43 -15.09 25.38
C VAL A 287 30.57 -15.06 23.86
N ALA A 288 29.64 -15.67 23.13
CA ALA A 288 29.66 -15.68 21.68
C ALA A 288 29.67 -14.26 21.09
N LYS A 289 28.81 -13.37 21.62
CA LYS A 289 28.79 -11.96 21.23
C LYS A 289 30.10 -11.23 21.54
N LYS A 290 30.70 -11.48 22.71
CA LYS A 290 31.98 -10.87 23.11
C LYS A 290 33.12 -11.27 22.15
N HIS A 291 33.16 -12.53 21.74
CA HIS A 291 34.23 -13.08 20.91
C HIS A 291 33.93 -13.08 19.41
N GLY A 292 32.79 -12.54 18.98
CA GLY A 292 32.39 -12.52 17.57
C GLY A 292 32.14 -13.93 16.99
N LEU A 293 31.62 -14.84 17.82
CA LEU A 293 31.39 -16.24 17.49
C LEU A 293 29.89 -16.52 17.32
N ASN A 294 29.56 -17.64 16.67
CA ASN A 294 28.19 -18.13 16.61
C ASN A 294 27.82 -18.85 17.91
N ALA A 295 26.77 -18.39 18.60
CA ALA A 295 26.35 -18.96 19.88
C ALA A 295 25.95 -20.44 19.79
N LYS A 296 25.36 -20.88 18.68
CA LYS A 296 24.96 -22.29 18.49
C LYS A 296 26.18 -23.20 18.42
N TYR A 297 27.20 -22.82 17.66
CA TYR A 297 28.45 -23.59 17.56
C TYR A 297 29.24 -23.58 18.86
N LEU A 298 29.34 -22.42 19.53
CA LEU A 298 30.02 -22.32 20.83
C LEU A 298 29.31 -23.17 21.90
N GLY A 299 27.97 -23.14 21.92
CA GLY A 299 27.16 -23.94 22.84
C GLY A 299 27.32 -25.43 22.61
N GLY A 300 27.27 -25.88 21.35
CA GLY A 300 27.53 -27.28 21.00
C GLY A 300 28.93 -27.72 21.42
N LEU A 301 29.96 -26.93 21.12
CA LEU A 301 31.33 -27.24 21.53
C LEU A 301 31.49 -27.29 23.05
N TRP A 302 30.91 -26.33 23.78
CA TRP A 302 30.93 -26.32 25.24
C TRP A 302 30.22 -27.55 25.83
N GLN A 303 29.07 -27.94 25.26
CA GLN A 303 28.34 -29.14 25.66
C GLN A 303 29.21 -30.39 25.48
N GLU A 304 29.78 -30.60 24.30
CA GLU A 304 30.67 -31.74 24.02
C GLU A 304 31.89 -31.79 24.96
N LEU A 305 32.51 -30.64 25.22
CA LEU A 305 33.70 -30.55 26.07
C LEU A 305 33.40 -30.63 27.58
N SER A 306 32.14 -30.43 27.96
CA SER A 306 31.68 -30.53 29.35
C SER A 306 31.05 -31.87 29.69
N ILE A 307 30.76 -32.72 28.69
CA ILE A 307 30.44 -34.14 28.89
C ILE A 307 31.74 -34.86 29.24
N GLY A 308 31.81 -35.38 30.47
CA GLY A 308 32.87 -36.32 30.86
C GLY A 308 32.71 -37.60 30.03
N TRP A 309 33.79 -38.07 29.41
CA TRP A 309 33.87 -39.44 28.87
C TRP A 309 33.70 -40.43 30.03
N GLY A 310 32.45 -40.83 30.29
CA GLY A 310 32.11 -41.86 31.25
C GLY A 310 31.92 -43.20 30.53
N ASP A 311 32.80 -44.15 30.86
CA ASP A 311 32.67 -45.60 30.68
C ASP A 311 32.53 -46.17 29.26
N GLU A 312 33.65 -46.26 28.54
CA GLU A 312 33.78 -47.22 27.43
C GLU A 312 35.03 -48.10 27.56
N GLN A 313 35.19 -48.80 28.71
CA GLN A 313 36.12 -49.95 28.76
C GLN A 313 35.75 -51.16 29.64
N THR A 314 34.63 -51.22 30.37
CA THR A 314 34.28 -52.48 31.06
C THR A 314 32.79 -52.73 31.08
N GLY A 315 32.34 -53.77 30.38
CA GLY A 315 30.98 -54.27 30.48
C GLY A 315 30.71 -54.87 31.87
N LYS A 316 29.94 -54.18 32.71
CA LYS A 316 29.04 -54.74 33.75
C LYS A 316 28.21 -53.63 34.44
N PRO A 317 27.06 -53.97 35.06
CA PRO A 317 25.90 -53.08 35.16
C PRO A 317 25.92 -52.14 36.38
N GLU A 318 25.11 -51.10 36.24
CA GLU A 318 24.81 -50.03 37.18
C GLU A 318 24.66 -50.46 38.64
N ALA A 319 25.29 -49.68 39.54
CA ALA A 319 24.89 -49.56 40.93
C ALA A 319 24.58 -48.09 41.24
N LYS A 320 23.37 -47.83 41.73
CA LYS A 320 22.93 -46.53 42.24
C LYS A 320 23.76 -46.11 43.45
N GLN A 321 24.26 -44.87 43.46
CA GLN A 321 24.58 -44.17 44.71
C GLN A 321 24.42 -42.64 44.58
N SER A 322 24.17 -42.04 45.74
CA SER A 322 23.40 -40.82 46.06
C SER A 322 24.08 -39.47 45.83
N ASP A 323 23.24 -38.42 45.78
CA ASP A 323 23.55 -36.98 45.76
C ASP A 323 24.61 -36.52 46.77
N ALA A 324 25.71 -35.97 46.26
CA ALA A 324 26.34 -34.70 46.69
C ALA A 324 27.57 -34.41 45.80
N ALA A 325 27.50 -33.32 45.03
CA ALA A 325 28.62 -32.69 44.31
C ALA A 325 29.44 -33.60 43.36
N ARG A 326 28.80 -34.14 42.32
CA ARG A 326 29.54 -34.61 41.13
C ARG A 326 30.08 -33.37 40.42
N LYS A 327 31.34 -33.01 40.67
CA LYS A 327 32.03 -31.97 39.90
C LYS A 327 31.95 -32.37 38.42
N PRO A 328 31.46 -31.52 37.49
CA PRO A 328 31.58 -31.80 36.08
C PRO A 328 33.08 -31.96 35.75
N SER A 329 33.48 -33.17 35.35
CA SER A 329 34.84 -33.38 34.83
C SER A 329 34.85 -32.84 33.41
N TYR A 330 35.51 -31.71 33.21
CA TYR A 330 35.59 -31.10 31.88
C TYR A 330 36.72 -31.80 31.12
N LEU A 331 36.49 -32.22 29.87
CA LEU A 331 37.55 -32.70 28.98
C LEU A 331 38.66 -31.64 28.82
N LEU A 332 38.28 -30.36 28.97
CA LEU A 332 39.18 -29.21 29.01
C LEU A 332 40.26 -29.26 30.11
N ASP A 333 40.06 -30.04 31.18
CA ASP A 333 41.07 -30.17 32.24
C ASP A 333 42.32 -30.95 31.80
N GLY A 334 42.20 -31.83 30.79
CA GLY A 334 43.30 -32.65 30.27
C GLY A 334 44.11 -32.03 29.13
N LEU A 335 43.71 -30.84 28.63
CA LEU A 335 44.32 -30.18 27.47
C LEU A 335 45.42 -29.15 27.84
N ARG A 336 46.00 -29.25 29.04
CA ARG A 336 47.16 -28.44 29.46
C ARG A 336 48.48 -29.04 29.01
#